data_AF-A0A0F9EET4-F1
#
_entry.id   AF-A0A0F9EET4-F1
#
_cell.length_a   1.000
_cell.length_b   1.000
_cell.length_c   1.000
_cell.angle_alpha   90.00
_cell.angle_beta   90.00
_cell.angle_gamma   90.00
#
_symmetry.space_group_name_H-M   'P 1'
#
loop_
_entity.id
_entity.type
_entity.pdbx_description
1 polymer ?
#
loop_
_entity_poly.entity_id
_entity_poly.type
_entity_poly.pdbx_seq_one_letter_code
_entity_poly.pdbx_strand_id
1 'polypeptide(L)'
;MADRIRIISFLIAFAVVMAFGLVGLKLDASLDSLTLENDNALAEYRESMQRFGSSDFLVVTYKPHKGDLFDDANLNTLKEINDELRGIEGIGKVTSILDVPLLYSPKIKVEALKEAPRTLLQPDVDRDLVRQEFLTSPVYRDLVLSPDAKTTIVLVEMTLDKKYQELVKQRDTLRIKRDMEGLSSEEAAELKTVSQNFLDYRTVRAAKEKIRVAEIREKMAPFK
;
A
#
# COMPACT_ATOMS: atom_id res chain seq x y z
N MET A 1 1.50 60.06 2.40
CA MET A 1 0.83 59.01 3.22
C MET A 1 -0.15 58.20 2.39
N ALA A 2 -1.02 58.84 1.60
CA ALA A 2 -1.98 58.18 0.71
C ALA A 2 -1.35 57.23 -0.32
N ASP A 3 -0.22 57.58 -0.94
CA ASP A 3 0.41 56.70 -1.93
C ASP A 3 1.03 55.43 -1.32
N ARG A 4 1.53 55.51 -0.08
CA ARG A 4 1.99 54.32 0.66
C ARG A 4 0.83 53.38 0.97
N ILE A 5 -0.32 53.92 1.36
CA ILE A 5 -1.55 53.14 1.62
C ILE A 5 -2.05 52.48 0.34
N ARG A 6 -2.03 53.19 -0.80
CA ARG A 6 -2.39 52.64 -2.11
C ARG A 6 -1.47 51.49 -2.54
N ILE A 7 -0.16 51.66 -2.39
CA ILE A 7 0.84 50.62 -2.73
C ILE A 7 0.66 49.38 -1.85
N ILE A 8 0.48 49.57 -0.53
CA ILE A 8 0.25 48.45 0.40
C ILE A 8 -1.06 47.73 0.07
N SER A 9 -2.14 48.48 -0.20
CA SER A 9 -3.44 47.90 -0.56
C SER A 9 -3.35 47.09 -1.86
N PHE A 10 -2.61 47.59 -2.85
CA PHE A 10 -2.35 46.88 -4.10
C PHE A 10 -1.54 45.59 -3.88
N LEU A 11 -0.48 45.63 -3.08
CA LEU A 11 0.31 44.44 -2.75
C LEU A 11 -0.51 43.37 -2.02
N ILE A 12 -1.36 43.78 -1.09
CA ILE A 12 -2.27 42.85 -0.39
C ILE A 12 -3.26 42.24 -1.37
N ALA A 13 -3.90 43.05 -2.23
CA ALA A 13 -4.83 42.55 -3.23
C ALA A 13 -4.15 41.56 -4.19
N PHE A 14 -2.93 41.86 -4.64
CA PHE A 14 -2.14 40.99 -5.50
C PHE A 14 -1.76 39.67 -4.81
N ALA A 15 -1.35 39.72 -3.54
CA ALA A 15 -1.04 38.53 -2.75
C ALA A 15 -2.28 37.63 -2.55
N VAL A 16 -3.45 38.23 -2.32
CA VAL A 16 -4.73 37.49 -2.22
C VAL A 16 -5.07 36.81 -3.55
N VAL A 17 -4.91 37.51 -4.68
CA VAL A 17 -5.11 36.90 -6.02
C VAL A 17 -4.15 35.74 -6.27
N MET A 18 -2.87 35.88 -5.91
CA MET A 18 -1.89 34.79 -5.99
C MET A 18 -2.25 33.62 -5.08
N ALA A 19 -2.76 33.88 -3.87
CA ALA A 19 -3.19 32.85 -2.92
C ALA A 19 -4.36 32.00 -3.45
N PHE A 20 -5.24 32.57 -4.29
CA PHE A 20 -6.26 31.76 -4.98
C PHE A 20 -5.65 30.72 -5.92
N GLY A 21 -4.48 30.99 -6.51
CA GLY A 21 -3.73 30.02 -7.33
C GLY A 21 -3.15 28.85 -6.53
N LEU A 22 -3.08 28.94 -5.20
CA LEU A 22 -2.67 27.84 -4.33
C LEU A 22 -3.81 26.84 -4.06
N VAL A 23 -5.06 27.25 -4.28
CA VAL A 23 -6.24 26.38 -4.10
C VAL A 23 -6.25 25.33 -5.21
N GLY A 24 -5.73 24.14 -4.90
CA GLY A 24 -5.59 23.05 -5.86
C GLY A 24 -4.16 22.78 -6.31
N LEU A 25 -3.15 23.42 -5.70
CA LEU A 25 -1.75 23.03 -5.88
C LEU A 25 -1.57 21.56 -5.51
N LYS A 26 -1.26 20.74 -6.50
CA LYS A 26 -0.95 19.31 -6.32
C LYS A 26 0.55 19.16 -6.15
N LEU A 27 0.98 18.73 -4.97
CA LEU A 27 2.37 18.37 -4.74
C LEU A 27 2.56 16.93 -5.22
N ASP A 28 3.34 16.76 -6.28
CA ASP A 28 3.76 15.45 -6.74
C ASP A 28 5.00 15.02 -5.94
N ALA A 29 4.77 14.25 -4.88
CA ALA A 29 5.81 13.62 -4.08
C ALA A 29 6.00 12.14 -4.43
N SER A 30 5.64 11.74 -5.65
CA SER A 30 5.93 10.39 -6.12
C SER A 30 7.43 10.20 -6.34
N LEU A 31 7.91 8.96 -6.21
CA LEU A 31 9.31 8.67 -6.51
C LEU A 31 9.66 9.08 -7.95
N ASP A 32 8.75 8.91 -8.90
CA ASP A 32 8.88 9.37 -10.30
C ASP A 32 9.21 10.87 -10.43
N SER A 33 8.70 11.75 -9.54
CA SER A 33 8.99 13.19 -9.58
C SER A 33 10.26 13.58 -8.81
N LEU A 34 10.71 12.73 -7.89
CA LEU A 34 11.87 12.96 -7.02
C LEU A 34 13.16 12.37 -7.59
N THR A 35 13.07 11.38 -8.47
CA THR A 35 14.22 10.75 -9.13
C THR A 35 14.58 11.45 -10.44
N LEU A 36 15.87 11.41 -10.80
CA LEU A 36 16.28 11.85 -12.14
C LEU A 36 15.70 10.90 -13.19
N GLU A 37 14.99 11.46 -14.17
CA GLU A 37 14.32 10.68 -15.22
C GLU A 37 15.30 9.86 -16.08
N ASN A 38 16.58 10.26 -16.14
CA ASN A 38 17.64 9.62 -16.94
C ASN A 38 18.66 8.85 -16.09
N ASP A 39 18.25 8.40 -14.90
CA ASP A 39 19.06 7.56 -14.03
C ASP A 39 18.93 6.07 -14.43
N ASN A 40 20.05 5.39 -14.63
CA ASN A 40 20.08 3.95 -14.96
C ASN A 40 19.38 3.12 -13.88
N ALA A 41 19.48 3.51 -12.61
CA ALA A 41 18.80 2.81 -11.52
C ALA A 41 17.27 2.83 -11.66
N LEU A 42 16.73 3.90 -12.26
CA LEU A 42 15.29 4.03 -12.51
C LEU A 42 14.83 3.12 -13.65
N ALA A 43 15.65 2.92 -14.68
CA ALA A 43 15.36 1.97 -15.76
C ALA A 43 15.34 0.52 -15.24
N GLU A 44 16.34 0.13 -14.44
CA GLU A 44 16.39 -1.20 -13.81
C GLU A 44 15.21 -1.43 -12.85
N TYR A 45 14.84 -0.41 -12.06
CA TYR A 45 13.66 -0.46 -11.21
C TYR A 45 12.37 -0.71 -12.01
N ARG A 46 12.16 0.04 -13.11
CA ARG A 46 10.99 -0.12 -13.99
C ARG A 46 10.95 -1.53 -14.61
N GLU A 47 12.10 -2.05 -15.04
CA GLU A 47 12.19 -3.41 -15.58
C GLU A 47 11.84 -4.47 -14.51
N SER A 48 12.37 -4.32 -13.29
CA SER A 48 12.05 -5.20 -12.17
C SER A 48 10.55 -5.19 -11.86
N MET A 49 9.93 -4.00 -11.81
CA MET A 49 8.49 -3.84 -11.62
C MET A 49 7.67 -4.45 -12.77
N GLN A 50 8.15 -4.39 -14.02
CA GLN A 50 7.48 -5.06 -15.15
C GLN A 50 7.52 -6.59 -15.03
N ARG A 51 8.60 -7.15 -14.49
CA ARG A 51 8.80 -8.61 -14.37
C ARG A 51 8.08 -9.20 -13.15
N PHE A 52 8.18 -8.54 -12.00
CA PHE A 52 7.67 -9.06 -10.73
C PHE A 52 6.35 -8.42 -10.28
N GLY A 53 5.94 -7.32 -10.92
CA GLY A 53 4.76 -6.56 -10.55
C GLY A 53 4.98 -5.66 -9.34
N SER A 54 3.94 -4.88 -9.02
CA SER A 54 3.83 -4.11 -7.78
C SER A 54 2.51 -4.45 -7.09
N SER A 55 2.51 -4.48 -5.77
CA SER A 55 1.30 -4.65 -4.96
C SER A 55 1.19 -3.47 -4.00
N ASP A 56 0.02 -2.83 -3.96
CA ASP A 56 -0.29 -1.82 -2.98
C ASP A 56 -0.88 -2.49 -1.74
N PHE A 57 -0.31 -2.23 -0.58
CA PHE A 57 -0.79 -2.78 0.68
C PHE A 57 -0.71 -1.76 1.81
N LEU A 58 -1.53 -1.98 2.83
CA LEU A 58 -1.46 -1.30 4.11
C LEU A 58 -1.14 -2.31 5.20
N VAL A 59 -0.35 -1.87 6.17
CA VAL A 59 -0.07 -2.62 7.39
C VAL A 59 -0.85 -1.98 8.53
N VAL A 60 -1.77 -2.73 9.11
CA VAL A 60 -2.50 -2.34 10.32
C VAL A 60 -1.90 -3.11 11.49
N THR A 61 -1.64 -2.46 12.61
CA THR A 61 -1.19 -3.14 13.83
C THR A 61 -2.36 -3.34 14.78
N TYR A 62 -2.42 -4.51 15.41
CA TYR A 62 -3.39 -4.83 16.45
C TYR A 62 -2.66 -5.24 17.72
N LYS A 63 -3.02 -4.58 18.83
CA LYS A 63 -2.57 -4.90 20.17
C LYS A 63 -3.80 -4.93 21.08
N PRO A 64 -4.09 -6.04 21.77
CA PRO A 64 -5.19 -6.09 22.71
C PRO A 64 -5.03 -5.08 23.86
N HIS A 65 -6.14 -4.47 24.28
CA HIS A 65 -6.18 -3.60 25.45
C HIS A 65 -6.06 -4.36 26.77
N LYS A 66 -6.58 -5.59 26.79
CA LYS A 66 -6.62 -6.47 27.97
C LYS A 66 -6.39 -7.92 27.54
N GLY A 67 -5.79 -8.70 28.43
CA GLY A 67 -5.49 -10.11 28.17
C GLY A 67 -4.32 -10.32 27.23
N ASP A 68 -4.15 -11.56 26.81
CA ASP A 68 -3.13 -12.01 25.87
C ASP A 68 -3.65 -11.99 24.43
N LEU A 69 -2.78 -11.72 23.45
CA LEU A 69 -3.14 -11.71 22.03
C LEU A 69 -3.77 -13.03 21.55
N PHE A 70 -3.38 -14.15 22.14
CA PHE A 70 -3.83 -15.48 21.77
C PHE A 70 -5.06 -15.95 22.56
N ASP A 71 -5.66 -15.08 23.38
CA ASP A 71 -6.94 -15.37 24.05
C ASP A 71 -8.10 -15.39 23.05
N ASP A 72 -9.13 -16.20 23.32
CA ASP A 72 -10.30 -16.35 22.43
C ASP A 72 -10.96 -15.01 22.08
N ALA A 73 -11.14 -14.14 23.09
CA ALA A 73 -11.76 -12.84 22.90
C ALA A 73 -10.94 -11.94 21.95
N ASN A 74 -9.62 -11.98 22.05
CA ASN A 74 -8.72 -11.14 21.25
C ASN A 74 -8.53 -11.68 19.83
N LEU A 75 -8.48 -13.00 19.66
CA LEU A 75 -8.50 -13.63 18.34
C LEU A 75 -9.83 -13.41 17.62
N ASN A 76 -10.96 -13.45 18.34
CA ASN A 76 -12.27 -13.10 17.79
C ASN A 76 -12.33 -11.62 17.38
N THR A 77 -11.81 -10.72 18.20
CA THR A 77 -11.69 -9.29 17.84
C THR A 77 -10.84 -9.11 16.58
N LEU A 78 -9.71 -9.80 16.47
CA LEU A 78 -8.86 -9.77 15.28
C LEU A 78 -9.59 -10.31 14.03
N LYS A 79 -10.42 -11.33 14.20
CA LYS A 79 -11.28 -11.85 13.12
C LYS A 79 -12.31 -10.82 12.68
N GLU A 80 -12.96 -10.13 13.61
CA GLU A 80 -13.90 -9.04 13.32
C GLU A 80 -13.22 -7.89 12.56
N ILE A 81 -12.02 -7.50 13.00
CA ILE A 81 -11.17 -6.52 12.28
C ILE A 81 -10.94 -6.96 10.83
N ASN A 82 -10.53 -8.21 10.62
CA ASN A 82 -10.28 -8.74 9.28
C ASN A 82 -11.54 -8.72 8.43
N ASP A 83 -12.68 -9.11 8.99
CA ASP A 83 -13.96 -9.19 8.28
C ASP A 83 -14.48 -7.77 7.92
N GLU A 84 -14.34 -6.78 8.81
CA GLU A 84 -14.65 -5.37 8.51
C GLU A 84 -13.77 -4.81 7.39
N LEU A 85 -12.45 -5.10 7.41
CA LEU A 85 -11.52 -4.66 6.37
C LEU A 85 -11.81 -5.32 5.03
N ARG A 86 -12.18 -6.61 5.01
CA ARG A 86 -12.58 -7.32 3.78
C ARG A 86 -13.83 -6.73 3.14
N GLY A 87 -14.68 -6.07 3.91
CA GLY A 87 -15.92 -5.44 3.42
C GLY A 87 -15.72 -4.13 2.66
N ILE A 88 -14.53 -3.53 2.70
CA ILE A 88 -14.24 -2.23 2.09
C ILE A 88 -13.93 -2.37 0.60
N GLU A 89 -14.52 -1.50 -0.22
CA GLU A 89 -14.32 -1.53 -1.67
C GLU A 89 -12.84 -1.29 -2.07
N GLY A 90 -12.32 -2.19 -2.90
CA GLY A 90 -10.96 -2.13 -3.42
C GLY A 90 -9.92 -2.76 -2.49
N ILE A 91 -10.31 -3.40 -1.39
CA ILE A 91 -9.47 -4.36 -0.67
C ILE A 91 -9.62 -5.73 -1.34
N GLY A 92 -8.49 -6.33 -1.73
CA GLY A 92 -8.45 -7.63 -2.40
C GLY A 92 -8.23 -8.78 -1.43
N LYS A 93 -7.32 -8.61 -0.46
CA LYS A 93 -6.97 -9.66 0.50
C LYS A 93 -6.60 -9.06 1.85
N VAL A 94 -7.04 -9.72 2.92
CA VAL A 94 -6.66 -9.39 4.30
C VAL A 94 -6.05 -10.63 4.94
N THR A 95 -4.79 -10.52 5.37
CA THR A 95 -3.98 -11.61 5.93
C THR A 95 -3.47 -11.22 7.32
N SER A 96 -3.65 -12.09 8.29
CA SER A 96 -3.18 -11.92 9.67
C SER A 96 -2.59 -13.23 10.21
N ILE A 97 -2.18 -13.25 11.48
CA ILE A 97 -1.79 -14.50 12.18
C ILE A 97 -2.88 -15.58 12.19
N LEU A 98 -4.13 -15.24 11.90
CA LEU A 98 -5.24 -16.19 11.76
C LEU A 98 -5.18 -16.99 10.45
N ASP A 99 -4.56 -16.42 9.42
CA ASP A 99 -4.61 -16.90 8.03
C ASP A 99 -3.29 -17.53 7.57
N VAL A 100 -2.18 -17.26 8.27
CA VAL A 100 -0.85 -17.79 7.90
C VAL A 100 -0.74 -19.29 8.24
N PRO A 101 -0.03 -20.07 7.39
CA PRO A 101 0.19 -21.48 7.65
C PRO A 101 1.06 -21.72 8.89
N LEU A 102 0.85 -22.84 9.57
CA LEU A 102 1.74 -23.37 10.59
C LEU A 102 2.64 -24.41 9.95
N LEU A 103 3.96 -24.22 10.10
CA LEU A 103 4.99 -25.05 9.47
C LEU A 103 5.70 -25.92 10.51
N TYR A 104 5.79 -25.46 11.75
CA TYR A 104 6.52 -26.10 12.84
C TYR A 104 5.63 -26.53 14.02
N SER A 105 4.35 -26.14 14.03
CA SER A 105 3.39 -26.42 15.11
C SER A 105 2.15 -27.19 14.64
N PRO A 106 2.27 -28.52 14.41
CA PRO A 106 3.48 -29.34 14.46
C PRO A 106 4.28 -29.29 13.15
N LYS A 107 5.54 -29.74 13.20
CA LYS A 107 6.41 -29.76 12.03
C LYS A 107 5.83 -30.62 10.91
N ILE A 108 5.44 -29.97 9.82
CA ILE A 108 4.89 -30.66 8.64
C ILE A 108 6.02 -31.17 7.74
N LYS A 109 5.76 -32.27 7.02
CA LYS A 109 6.66 -32.75 5.97
C LYS A 109 6.44 -31.95 4.68
N VAL A 110 7.45 -31.90 3.82
CA VAL A 110 7.39 -31.16 2.55
C VAL A 110 6.24 -31.67 1.66
N GLU A 111 5.96 -32.97 1.70
CA GLU A 111 4.89 -33.58 0.91
C GLU A 111 3.50 -33.09 1.33
N ALA A 112 3.32 -32.71 2.59
CA ALA A 112 2.07 -32.21 3.15
C ALA A 112 1.80 -30.74 2.76
N LEU A 113 2.76 -30.04 2.16
CA LEU A 113 2.57 -28.65 1.68
C LEU A 113 1.57 -28.54 0.52
N LYS A 114 1.21 -29.67 -0.10
CA LYS A 114 0.18 -29.73 -1.15
C LYS A 114 -1.25 -29.71 -0.60
N GLU A 115 -1.41 -30.00 0.69
CA GLU A 115 -2.71 -30.03 1.36
C GLU A 115 -3.09 -28.62 1.84
N ALA A 116 -4.34 -28.46 2.28
CA ALA A 116 -4.78 -27.20 2.87
C ALA A 116 -3.94 -26.88 4.11
N PRO A 117 -3.39 -25.66 4.22
CA PRO A 117 -2.50 -25.33 5.33
C PRO A 117 -3.23 -25.35 6.66
N ARG A 118 -2.55 -25.84 7.69
CA ARG A 118 -2.94 -25.72 9.09
C ARG A 118 -2.78 -24.27 9.54
N THR A 119 -3.75 -23.70 10.24
CA THR A 119 -3.70 -22.31 10.75
C THR A 119 -4.15 -22.24 12.20
N LEU A 120 -3.96 -21.09 12.85
CA LEU A 120 -4.31 -20.84 14.26
C LEU A 120 -5.80 -21.08 14.61
N LEU A 121 -6.69 -21.06 13.61
CA LEU A 121 -8.14 -21.22 13.83
C LEU A 121 -8.58 -22.68 14.02
N GLN A 122 -7.69 -23.66 13.81
CA GLN A 122 -8.04 -25.07 13.97
C GLN A 122 -8.13 -25.47 15.46
N PRO A 123 -9.11 -26.31 15.85
CA PRO A 123 -9.44 -26.56 17.26
C PRO A 123 -8.39 -27.37 18.04
N ASP A 124 -7.50 -28.09 17.34
CA ASP A 124 -6.49 -28.97 17.92
C ASP A 124 -5.09 -28.33 17.98
N VAL A 125 -5.01 -27.01 17.76
CA VAL A 125 -3.76 -26.24 17.72
C VAL A 125 -3.37 -25.76 19.11
N ASP A 126 -2.14 -26.08 19.52
CA ASP A 126 -1.54 -25.53 20.73
C ASP A 126 -1.04 -24.10 20.50
N ARG A 127 -1.67 -23.13 21.17
CA ARG A 127 -1.39 -21.71 21.00
C ARG A 127 -0.01 -21.30 21.49
N ASP A 128 0.52 -21.97 22.51
CA ASP A 128 1.86 -21.66 23.01
C ASP A 128 2.92 -22.12 22.01
N LEU A 129 2.70 -23.26 21.35
CA LEU A 129 3.56 -23.70 20.23
C LEU A 129 3.47 -22.74 19.04
N VAL A 130 2.26 -22.30 18.66
CA VAL A 130 2.10 -21.30 17.58
C VAL A 130 2.78 -19.98 17.93
N ARG A 131 2.61 -19.49 19.17
CA ARG A 131 3.31 -18.29 19.64
C ARG A 131 4.83 -18.45 19.51
N GLN A 132 5.35 -19.60 19.92
CA GLN A 132 6.78 -19.89 19.80
C GLN A 132 7.22 -19.94 18.34
N GLU A 133 6.45 -20.55 17.44
CA GLU A 133 6.74 -20.58 16.02
C GLU A 133 6.78 -19.17 15.43
N PHE A 134 5.78 -18.32 15.70
CA PHE A 134 5.76 -16.95 15.19
C PHE A 134 6.92 -16.10 15.73
N LEU A 135 7.40 -16.36 16.95
CA LEU A 135 8.56 -15.66 17.53
C LEU A 135 9.92 -16.17 17.05
N THR A 136 10.03 -17.44 16.65
CA THR A 136 11.34 -18.08 16.44
C THR A 136 11.57 -18.59 15.02
N SER A 137 10.51 -18.84 14.25
CA SER A 137 10.61 -19.32 12.87
C SER A 137 11.30 -18.29 11.98
N PRO A 138 12.30 -18.68 11.18
CA PRO A 138 12.91 -17.79 10.19
C PRO A 138 11.93 -17.20 9.17
N VAL A 139 10.75 -17.82 9.02
CA VAL A 139 9.70 -17.38 8.07
C VAL A 139 8.75 -16.35 8.69
N TYR A 140 8.64 -16.28 10.01
CA TYR A 140 7.63 -15.44 10.69
C TYR A 140 8.20 -14.42 11.67
N ARG A 141 9.37 -14.71 12.26
CA ARG A 141 10.00 -13.83 13.22
C ARG A 141 10.21 -12.45 12.61
N ASP A 142 9.85 -11.42 13.36
CA ASP A 142 9.91 -10.00 12.98
C ASP A 142 8.98 -9.60 11.83
N LEU A 143 8.08 -10.49 11.37
CA LEU A 143 7.16 -10.25 10.25
C LEU A 143 5.69 -10.25 10.66
N VAL A 144 5.25 -11.16 11.53
CA VAL A 144 3.82 -11.31 11.88
C VAL A 144 3.48 -10.89 13.31
N LEU A 145 4.48 -10.85 14.18
CA LEU A 145 4.33 -10.67 15.62
C LEU A 145 5.49 -9.83 16.16
N SER A 146 5.20 -8.94 17.12
CA SER A 146 6.23 -8.17 17.83
C SER A 146 7.11 -9.09 18.70
N PRO A 147 8.35 -8.69 19.02
CA PRO A 147 9.26 -9.49 19.84
C PRO A 147 8.71 -9.84 21.24
N ASP A 148 7.78 -9.04 21.77
CA ASP A 148 7.11 -9.28 23.06
C ASP A 148 5.81 -10.11 22.94
N ALA A 149 5.46 -10.58 21.74
CA ALA A 149 4.25 -11.34 21.43
C ALA A 149 2.91 -10.62 21.69
N LYS A 150 2.90 -9.30 21.90
CA LYS A 150 1.69 -8.56 22.26
C LYS A 150 1.01 -7.84 21.11
N THR A 151 1.71 -7.66 19.99
CA THR A 151 1.23 -6.90 18.83
C THR A 151 1.39 -7.73 17.58
N THR A 152 0.36 -7.81 16.75
CA THR A 152 0.41 -8.47 15.44
C THR A 152 0.07 -7.49 14.33
N ILE A 153 0.46 -7.83 13.11
CA ILE A 153 0.06 -7.08 11.92
C ILE A 153 -1.15 -7.75 11.24
N VAL A 154 -1.93 -6.91 10.58
CA VAL A 154 -2.90 -7.29 9.57
C VAL A 154 -2.44 -6.65 8.27
N LEU A 155 -2.09 -7.49 7.30
CA LEU A 155 -1.71 -7.08 5.96
C LEU A 155 -2.96 -6.95 5.10
N VAL A 156 -3.19 -5.74 4.59
CA VAL A 156 -4.35 -5.38 3.79
C VAL A 156 -3.87 -5.07 2.37
N GLU A 157 -4.04 -6.03 1.46
CA GLU A 157 -3.66 -5.90 0.07
C GLU A 157 -4.83 -5.33 -0.75
N MET A 158 -4.53 -4.33 -1.58
CA MET A 158 -5.51 -3.70 -2.46
C MET A 158 -5.80 -4.57 -3.68
N THR A 159 -6.99 -4.42 -4.27
CA THR A 159 -7.29 -5.03 -5.57
C THR A 159 -6.39 -4.43 -6.65
N LEU A 160 -5.93 -5.28 -7.57
CA LEU A 160 -5.12 -4.85 -8.71
C LEU A 160 -5.89 -3.85 -9.60
N ASP A 161 -5.38 -2.62 -9.68
CA ASP A 161 -5.88 -1.62 -10.63
C ASP A 161 -5.29 -1.89 -12.03
N LYS A 162 -5.98 -2.75 -12.80
CA LYS A 162 -5.54 -3.15 -14.15
C LYS A 162 -5.30 -1.96 -15.07
N LYS A 163 -6.15 -0.93 -15.00
CA LYS A 163 -6.01 0.27 -15.83
C LYS A 163 -4.75 1.05 -15.47
N TYR A 164 -4.46 1.20 -14.18
CA TYR A 164 -3.20 1.81 -13.73
C TYR A 164 -1.99 1.03 -14.26
N GLN A 165 -2.00 -0.29 -14.10
CA GLN A 165 -0.90 -1.16 -14.51
C GLN A 165 -0.66 -1.15 -16.02
N GLU A 166 -1.73 -1.13 -16.83
CA GLU A 166 -1.63 -0.99 -18.28
C GLU A 166 -1.00 0.35 -18.69
N LEU A 167 -1.41 1.46 -18.06
CA LEU A 167 -0.84 2.79 -18.31
C LEU A 167 0.64 2.85 -17.93
N VAL A 168 1.02 2.30 -16.77
CA VAL A 168 2.42 2.20 -16.32
C VAL A 168 3.23 1.38 -17.30
N LYS A 169 2.74 0.20 -17.68
CA LYS A 169 3.43 -0.71 -18.60
C LYS A 169 3.68 -0.04 -19.95
N GLN A 170 2.64 0.52 -20.57
CA GLN A 170 2.76 1.21 -21.87
C GLN A 170 3.76 2.36 -21.80
N ARG A 171 3.64 3.22 -20.77
CA ARG A 171 4.53 4.36 -20.55
C ARG A 171 5.98 3.91 -20.38
N ASP A 172 6.21 2.93 -19.51
CA ASP A 172 7.57 2.53 -19.14
C ASP A 172 8.24 1.72 -20.24
N THR A 173 7.51 0.91 -21.01
CA THR A 173 8.03 0.28 -22.23
C THR A 173 8.54 1.33 -23.22
N LEU A 174 7.77 2.41 -23.46
CA LEU A 174 8.18 3.48 -24.37
C LEU A 174 9.36 4.29 -23.81
N ARG A 175 9.42 4.53 -22.49
CA ARG A 175 10.57 5.21 -21.85
C ARG A 175 11.84 4.36 -21.94
N ILE A 176 11.75 3.08 -21.61
CA ILE A 176 12.87 2.14 -21.74
C ILE A 176 13.37 2.09 -23.19
N LYS A 177 12.46 2.01 -24.17
CA LYS A 177 12.83 2.04 -25.59
C LYS A 177 13.51 3.37 -25.97
N ARG A 178 12.96 4.50 -25.55
CA ARG A 178 13.55 5.84 -25.78
C ARG A 178 15.00 5.90 -25.31
N ASP A 179 15.28 5.34 -24.14
CA ASP A 179 16.59 5.46 -23.49
C ASP A 179 17.61 4.47 -24.09
N MET A 180 17.17 3.34 -24.64
CA MET A 180 18.06 2.32 -25.24
C MET A 180 18.25 2.45 -26.76
N GLU A 181 17.17 2.73 -27.50
CA GLU A 181 17.12 2.62 -28.97
C GLU A 181 16.68 3.93 -29.65
N GLY A 182 16.04 4.83 -28.90
CA GLY A 182 15.34 5.98 -29.43
C GLY A 182 13.89 5.68 -29.82
N LEU A 183 13.12 6.74 -30.12
CA LEU A 183 11.72 6.64 -30.53
C LEU A 183 11.51 7.20 -31.93
N SER A 184 10.58 6.59 -32.67
CA SER A 184 9.98 7.19 -33.87
C SER A 184 9.07 8.37 -33.51
N SER A 185 8.68 9.17 -34.50
CA SER A 185 7.76 10.29 -34.29
C SER A 185 6.37 9.85 -33.80
N GLU A 186 5.91 8.67 -34.23
CA GLU A 186 4.64 8.08 -33.80
C GLU A 186 4.72 7.65 -32.33
N GLU A 187 5.79 6.95 -31.95
CA GLU A 187 6.01 6.50 -30.56
C GLU A 187 6.24 7.67 -29.60
N ALA A 188 6.86 8.76 -30.06
CA ALA A 188 7.01 9.98 -29.25
C ALA A 188 5.64 10.64 -28.98
N ALA A 189 4.74 10.63 -29.96
CA ALA A 189 3.37 11.12 -29.78
C ALA A 189 2.54 10.20 -28.87
N GLU A 190 2.73 8.88 -29.00
CA GLU A 190 2.12 7.88 -28.12
C GLU A 190 2.60 8.04 -26.67
N LEU A 191 3.91 8.16 -26.45
CA LEU A 191 4.49 8.34 -25.13
C LEU A 191 3.92 9.61 -24.45
N LYS A 192 3.78 10.70 -25.20
CA LYS A 192 3.15 11.93 -24.69
C LYS A 192 1.70 11.69 -24.26
N THR A 193 0.94 10.98 -25.09
CA THR A 193 -0.47 10.67 -24.83
C THR A 193 -0.65 9.76 -23.61
N VAL A 194 0.09 8.65 -23.56
CA VAL A 194 0.05 7.71 -22.44
C VAL A 194 0.55 8.36 -21.15
N SER A 195 1.58 9.20 -21.21
CA SER A 195 2.07 9.94 -20.04
C SER A 195 1.00 10.89 -19.48
N GLN A 196 0.25 11.58 -20.35
CA GLN A 196 -0.85 12.44 -19.91
C GLN A 196 -1.99 11.62 -19.27
N ASN A 197 -2.41 10.53 -19.94
CA ASN A 197 -3.44 9.63 -19.42
C ASN A 197 -3.06 9.03 -18.07
N PHE A 198 -1.77 8.68 -17.89
CA PHE A 198 -1.22 8.22 -16.63
C PHE A 198 -1.36 9.28 -15.53
N LEU A 199 -0.95 10.53 -15.80
CA LEU A 199 -1.03 11.63 -14.83
C LEU A 199 -2.48 11.93 -14.40
N ASP A 200 -3.40 11.93 -15.37
CA ASP A 200 -4.82 12.17 -15.12
C ASP A 200 -5.44 11.03 -14.30
N TYR A 201 -5.16 9.78 -14.69
CA TYR A 201 -5.67 8.62 -13.97
C TYR A 201 -5.08 8.50 -12.56
N ARG A 202 -3.81 8.84 -12.37
CA ARG A 202 -3.17 8.91 -11.05
C ARG A 202 -3.87 9.90 -10.13
N THR A 203 -4.33 11.05 -10.65
CA THR A 203 -5.14 12.00 -9.86
C THR A 203 -6.44 11.36 -9.37
N VAL A 204 -7.15 10.65 -10.26
CA VAL A 204 -8.41 9.96 -9.90
C VAL A 204 -8.15 8.87 -8.86
N ARG A 205 -7.09 8.09 -9.05
CA ARG A 205 -6.69 7.03 -8.13
C ARG A 205 -6.35 7.57 -6.74
N ALA A 206 -5.56 8.64 -6.65
CA ALA A 206 -5.21 9.26 -5.37
C ALA A 206 -6.45 9.75 -4.59
N ALA A 207 -7.48 10.25 -5.28
CA ALA A 207 -8.73 10.63 -4.64
C ALA A 207 -9.48 9.41 -4.06
N LYS A 208 -9.54 8.29 -4.80
CA LYS A 208 -10.14 7.03 -4.34
C LYS A 208 -9.38 6.46 -3.14
N GLU A 209 -8.05 6.46 -3.19
CA GLU A 209 -7.21 5.98 -2.09
C GLU A 209 -7.40 6.81 -0.82
N LYS A 210 -7.51 8.14 -0.94
CA LYS A 210 -7.80 9.02 0.19
C LYS A 210 -9.13 8.67 0.86
N ILE A 211 -10.18 8.39 0.08
CA ILE A 211 -11.48 7.97 0.59
C ILE A 211 -11.36 6.62 1.30
N ARG A 212 -10.70 5.64 0.67
CA ARG A 212 -10.52 4.30 1.25
C ARG A 212 -9.74 4.34 2.57
N VAL A 213 -8.67 5.13 2.66
CA VAL A 213 -7.92 5.30 3.92
C VAL A 213 -8.78 5.92 5.01
N ALA A 214 -9.67 6.86 4.66
CA ALA A 214 -10.62 7.42 5.62
C ALA A 214 -11.62 6.36 6.10
N GLU A 215 -12.18 5.56 5.19
CA GLU A 215 -13.09 4.46 5.50
C GLU A 215 -12.43 3.39 6.38
N ILE A 216 -11.19 3.00 6.06
CA ILE A 216 -10.41 2.08 6.92
C ILE A 216 -10.27 2.68 8.33
N ARG A 217 -9.91 3.96 8.46
CA ARG A 217 -9.77 4.60 9.77
C ARG A 217 -11.08 4.65 10.55
N GLU A 218 -12.20 4.86 9.87
CA GLU A 218 -13.53 4.85 10.45
C GLU A 218 -13.90 3.44 10.94
N LYS A 219 -13.75 2.43 10.08
CA LYS A 219 -14.02 1.02 10.42
C LYS A 219 -13.13 0.50 11.54
N MET A 220 -11.91 1.00 11.66
CA MET A 220 -10.98 0.63 12.73
C MET A 220 -11.21 1.41 14.04
N ALA A 221 -12.00 2.48 14.04
CA ALA A 221 -12.21 3.31 15.23
C ALA A 221 -12.81 2.56 16.45
N PRO A 222 -13.76 1.61 16.28
CA PRO A 222 -14.30 0.84 17.41
C PRO A 222 -13.28 -0.08 18.10
N PHE A 223 -12.19 -0.44 17.40
CA PHE A 223 -11.16 -1.36 17.89
C PHE A 223 -9.94 -0.64 18.49
N LYS A 224 -9.97 0.69 18.54
CA LYS A 224 -8.89 1.52 19.10
C LYS A 224 -8.89 1.60 20.62
#